data_AF-A0A183HQB2-F1
#
_entry.id   AF-A0A183HQB2-F1
#
_cell.length_a   1.000
_cell.length_b   1.000
_cell.length_c   1.000
_cell.angle_alpha   90.00
_cell.angle_beta   90.00
_cell.angle_gamma   90.00
#
_symmetry.space_group_name_H-M   'P 1'
#
loop_
_entity.id
_entity.type
_entity.pdbx_description
1 polymer ?
#
loop_
_entity_poly.entity_id
_entity_poly.type
_entity_poly.pdbx_seq_one_letter_code
_entity_poly.pdbx_strand_id
1 'polypeptide(L)'
;MDNLRKNENDAVSDLVADDQNDNDAGGSETCKKLIWEYELSRGRWIKYENAINRKLNENIANDVVEFEMDESKLQIDFNLMKQKNLDTGFVRSVRCAIRNDEGKSL
;
A
#
# COMPACT_ATOMS: atom_id res chain seq x y z
N MET A 1 35.75 -22.06 41.34
CA MET A 1 36.55 -20.84 41.54
C MET A 1 36.98 -20.38 40.14
N ASP A 2 36.45 -19.36 39.48
CA ASP A 2 35.36 -18.42 39.71
C ASP A 2 34.96 -17.81 38.36
N ASN A 3 33.71 -17.39 38.27
CA ASN A 3 33.08 -16.67 37.16
C ASN A 3 33.79 -15.35 36.80
N LEU A 4 33.77 -14.95 35.52
CA LEU A 4 33.28 -13.61 35.16
C LEU A 4 32.78 -13.51 33.69
N ARG A 5 31.50 -13.13 33.59
CA ARG A 5 30.73 -12.69 32.41
C ARG A 5 31.39 -11.57 31.60
N LYS A 6 31.16 -11.57 30.27
CA LYS A 6 30.79 -10.37 29.51
C LYS A 6 29.71 -10.71 28.48
N ASN A 7 28.61 -9.98 28.55
CA ASN A 7 27.52 -9.95 27.58
C ASN A 7 27.88 -8.94 26.49
N GLU A 8 27.60 -9.25 25.23
CA GLU A 8 27.35 -8.27 24.18
C GLU A 8 26.11 -8.73 23.39
N ASN A 9 25.10 -7.87 23.34
CA ASN A 9 23.92 -8.00 22.49
C ASN A 9 24.32 -7.52 21.09
N ASP A 10 23.87 -8.18 20.01
CA ASP A 10 23.24 -7.41 18.93
C ASP A 10 22.49 -8.25 17.88
N ALA A 11 21.30 -7.73 17.60
CA ALA A 11 20.44 -7.79 16.43
C ALA A 11 20.43 -9.05 15.52
N VAL A 12 19.27 -9.71 15.53
CA VAL A 12 18.73 -10.51 14.42
C VAL A 12 18.54 -9.59 13.21
N SER A 13 19.39 -9.73 12.19
CA SER A 13 19.19 -9.08 10.90
C SER A 13 18.18 -9.89 10.08
N ASP A 14 16.94 -9.43 10.14
CA ASP A 14 15.86 -9.81 9.23
C ASP A 14 15.88 -8.89 7.99
N LEU A 15 15.37 -9.42 6.87
CA LEU A 15 15.00 -8.74 5.62
C LEU A 15 16.11 -8.36 4.62
N VAL A 16 16.22 -9.18 3.57
CA VAL A 16 16.34 -8.68 2.19
C VAL A 16 15.60 -9.66 1.27
N ALA A 17 14.32 -9.37 1.03
CA ALA A 17 13.64 -9.88 -0.16
C ALA A 17 13.85 -8.85 -1.26
N ASP A 18 14.58 -9.27 -2.28
CA ASP A 18 14.78 -8.60 -3.57
C ASP A 18 13.47 -8.01 -4.11
N ASP A 19 13.45 -6.71 -4.37
CA ASP A 19 12.49 -6.12 -5.31
C ASP A 19 13.29 -5.63 -6.52
N GLN A 20 13.33 -6.49 -7.54
CA GLN A 20 14.06 -6.24 -8.77
C GLN A 20 13.39 -5.13 -9.58
N ASN A 21 14.18 -4.07 -9.73
CA ASN A 21 14.22 -3.04 -10.76
C ASN A 21 13.53 -3.36 -12.11
N ASP A 22 12.52 -2.56 -12.48
CA ASP A 22 12.07 -2.40 -13.87
C ASP A 22 12.21 -0.94 -14.33
N ASN A 23 13.17 -0.75 -15.24
CA ASN A 23 13.34 0.44 -16.08
C ASN A 23 12.38 0.37 -17.27
N ASP A 24 11.44 1.31 -17.39
CA ASP A 24 10.88 1.69 -18.69
C ASP A 24 10.34 3.13 -18.68
N ALA A 25 10.41 3.76 -19.85
CA ALA A 25 10.69 5.16 -20.10
C ALA A 25 9.53 6.15 -19.93
N GLY A 26 9.89 7.38 -19.55
CA GLY A 26 9.38 8.62 -20.17
C GLY A 26 7.87 8.82 -20.22
N GLY A 27 7.23 9.03 -19.06
CA GLY A 27 5.79 9.31 -18.93
C GLY A 27 5.16 8.70 -17.67
N SER A 28 5.92 7.82 -17.00
CA SER A 28 5.46 6.90 -15.96
C SER A 28 6.04 7.20 -14.55
N GLU A 29 6.63 8.38 -14.33
CA GLU A 29 7.26 8.70 -13.03
C GLU A 29 6.27 9.19 -11.96
N THR A 30 5.15 9.79 -12.37
CA THR A 30 4.14 10.31 -11.42
C THR A 30 3.24 9.19 -10.88
N CYS A 31 2.87 8.20 -11.71
CA CYS A 31 2.08 7.05 -11.30
C CYS A 31 2.81 6.16 -10.27
N LYS A 32 4.15 6.08 -10.33
CA LYS A 32 4.97 5.33 -9.36
C LYS A 32 4.90 5.89 -7.94
N LYS A 33 4.39 7.12 -7.75
CA LYS A 33 4.25 7.77 -6.44
C LYS A 33 2.84 7.69 -5.87
N LEU A 34 1.83 7.24 -6.61
CA LEU A 34 0.46 7.20 -6.10
C LEU A 34 0.23 5.95 -5.24
N ILE A 35 -0.27 6.15 -4.03
CA ILE A 35 -0.78 5.11 -3.15
C ILE A 35 -2.24 5.37 -2.84
N TRP A 36 -3.03 4.31 -2.86
CA TRP A 36 -4.42 4.26 -2.50
C TRP A 36 -4.59 3.66 -1.12
N GLU A 37 -5.47 4.28 -0.36
CA GLU A 37 -5.75 3.92 1.02
C GLU A 37 -7.27 3.93 1.26
N TYR A 38 -7.72 3.08 2.17
CA TYR A 38 -9.10 3.05 2.63
C TYR A 38 -9.22 3.45 4.09
N GLU A 39 -10.34 4.08 4.45
CA GLU A 39 -10.61 4.45 5.83
C GLU A 39 -11.06 3.21 6.62
N LEU A 40 -10.22 2.77 7.56
CA LEU A 40 -10.53 1.66 8.48
C LEU A 40 -11.48 2.14 9.59
N SER A 41 -11.23 3.34 10.10
CA SER A 41 -12.06 4.05 11.07
C SER A 41 -11.76 5.54 10.98
N ARG A 42 -12.57 6.40 11.61
CA ARG A 42 -12.41 7.86 11.57
C ARG A 42 -10.95 8.32 11.66
N GLY A 43 -10.42 8.83 10.54
CA GLY A 43 -9.06 9.38 10.45
C GLY A 43 -7.91 8.36 10.41
N ARG A 44 -8.19 7.05 10.49
CA ARG A 44 -7.20 5.97 10.29
C ARG A 44 -7.36 5.37 8.91
N TRP A 45 -6.29 5.46 8.14
CA TRP A 45 -6.23 5.03 6.75
C TRP A 45 -5.26 3.87 6.61
N ILE A 46 -5.63 2.87 5.82
CA ILE A 46 -4.81 1.70 5.56
C ILE A 46 -4.53 1.64 4.07
N LYS A 47 -3.26 1.51 3.73
CA LYS A 47 -2.80 1.30 2.36
C LYS A 47 -3.32 -0.04 1.84
N TYR A 48 -3.84 -0.05 0.62
CA TYR A 48 -4.10 -1.31 -0.07
C TYR A 48 -2.80 -2.07 -0.34
N GLU A 49 -2.89 -3.37 -0.57
CA GLU A 49 -1.75 -4.17 -1.00
C GLU A 49 -1.14 -3.63 -2.30
N ASN A 50 0.16 -3.89 -2.53
CA ASN A 50 0.87 -3.38 -3.70
C ASN A 50 0.23 -3.80 -5.02
N ALA A 51 -0.28 -5.03 -5.11
CA ALA A 51 -0.96 -5.53 -6.31
C ALA A 51 -2.26 -4.77 -6.60
N ILE A 52 -3.06 -4.50 -5.58
CA ILE A 52 -4.29 -3.69 -5.69
C ILE A 52 -3.93 -2.25 -6.05
N ASN A 53 -2.94 -1.67 -5.37
CA ASN A 53 -2.45 -0.32 -5.66
C ASN A 53 -2.04 -0.14 -7.13
N ARG A 54 -1.26 -1.08 -7.66
CA ARG A 54 -0.86 -1.09 -9.08
C ARG A 54 -2.10 -1.12 -9.99
N LYS A 55 -3.04 -2.03 -9.71
CA LYS A 55 -4.30 -2.13 -10.46
C LYS A 55 -5.09 -0.82 -10.43
N LEU A 56 -5.19 -0.15 -9.27
CA LEU A 56 -5.89 1.12 -9.15
C LEU A 56 -5.20 2.25 -9.92
N ASN A 57 -3.87 2.30 -9.89
CA ASN A 57 -3.10 3.29 -10.65
C ASN A 57 -3.25 3.10 -12.18
N GLU A 58 -3.28 1.85 -12.66
CA GLU A 58 -3.49 1.53 -14.07
C GLU A 58 -4.90 1.88 -14.57
N ASN A 59 -5.88 1.95 -13.66
CA ASN A 59 -7.29 2.10 -14.00
C ASN A 59 -7.91 3.41 -13.47
N ILE A 60 -7.10 4.38 -13.05
CA ILE A 60 -7.58 5.66 -12.51
C ILE A 60 -8.41 6.48 -13.50
N ALA A 61 -8.19 6.27 -14.81
CA ALA A 61 -8.96 6.91 -15.88
C ALA A 61 -10.34 6.28 -16.09
N ASN A 62 -10.64 5.15 -15.44
CA ASN A 62 -11.95 4.52 -15.46
C ASN A 62 -12.83 5.12 -14.36
N ASP A 63 -14.15 5.01 -14.50
CA ASP A 63 -15.07 5.47 -13.45
C ASP A 63 -15.04 4.56 -12.21
N VAL A 64 -14.99 3.24 -12.45
CA VAL A 64 -15.05 2.22 -11.40
C VAL A 64 -14.07 1.07 -11.65
N VAL A 65 -13.57 0.46 -10.57
CA VAL A 65 -12.71 -0.75 -10.60
C VAL A 65 -13.15 -1.75 -9.57
N GLU A 66 -13.27 -3.01 -9.97
CA GLU A 66 -13.55 -4.14 -9.06
C GLU A 66 -12.29 -4.96 -8.77
N PHE A 67 -12.16 -5.47 -7.55
CA PHE A 67 -11.08 -6.37 -7.12
C PHE A 67 -11.52 -7.22 -5.93
N GLU A 68 -10.76 -8.29 -5.65
CA GLU A 68 -10.97 -9.15 -4.49
C GLU A 68 -9.91 -8.84 -3.41
N MET A 69 -10.33 -8.85 -2.15
CA MET A 69 -9.46 -8.65 -0.98
C MET A 69 -10.14 -9.34 0.21
N ASP A 70 -9.40 -10.16 0.95
CA ASP A 70 -9.91 -10.91 2.11
C ASP A 70 -11.24 -11.64 1.80
N GLU A 71 -11.27 -12.38 0.69
CA GLU A 71 -12.46 -13.13 0.20
C GLU A 71 -13.69 -12.27 -0.13
N SER A 72 -13.58 -10.95 -0.07
CA SER A 72 -14.66 -10.02 -0.40
C SER A 72 -14.48 -9.43 -1.79
N LYS A 73 -15.60 -9.30 -2.53
CA LYS A 73 -15.62 -8.55 -3.78
C LYS A 73 -15.83 -7.06 -3.51
N LEU A 74 -14.87 -6.25 -3.92
CA LEU A 74 -14.86 -4.80 -3.67
C LEU A 74 -14.93 -4.03 -4.99
N GLN A 75 -15.56 -2.86 -4.95
CA GLN A 75 -15.59 -1.90 -6.04
C GLN A 75 -15.15 -0.53 -5.52
N ILE A 76 -14.22 0.12 -6.22
CA ILE A 76 -13.90 1.53 -6.01
C ILE A 76 -14.58 2.35 -7.10
N ASP A 77 -15.26 3.41 -6.67
CA ASP A 77 -15.72 4.50 -7.52
C ASP A 77 -14.79 5.69 -7.31
N PHE A 78 -14.06 6.07 -8.37
CA PHE A 78 -13.06 7.13 -8.32
C PHE A 78 -13.68 8.53 -8.32
N ASN A 79 -14.89 8.69 -8.86
CA ASN A 79 -15.60 9.97 -8.85
C ASN A 79 -16.16 10.27 -7.45
N LEU A 80 -16.65 9.26 -6.75
CA LEU A 80 -17.20 9.37 -5.40
C LEU A 80 -16.14 9.24 -4.30
N MET A 81 -14.96 8.72 -4.64
CA MET A 81 -13.91 8.37 -3.69
C MET A 81 -14.42 7.42 -2.59
N LYS A 82 -15.13 6.37 -3.03
CA LYS A 82 -15.70 5.35 -2.15
C LYS A 82 -15.32 3.94 -2.59
N GLN A 83 -15.08 3.08 -1.61
CA GLN A 83 -15.06 1.63 -1.77
C GLN A 83 -16.39 1.08 -1.27
N LYS A 84 -17.04 0.24 -2.09
CA LYS A 84 -18.19 -0.58 -1.71
C LYS A 84 -17.78 -2.04 -1.66
N ASN A 85 -18.08 -2.72 -0.56
CA ASN A 85 -18.09 -4.18 -0.52
C ASN A 85 -19.39 -4.65 -1.20
N LEU A 86 -19.28 -5.43 -2.27
CA LEU A 86 -20.40 -5.87 -3.10
C LEU A 86 -21.21 -6.99 -2.43
N ASP A 87 -20.62 -7.72 -1.50
CA ASP A 87 -21.27 -8.82 -0.78
C ASP A 87 -22.17 -8.30 0.35
N THR A 88 -21.74 -7.23 1.04
CA THR A 88 -22.40 -6.68 2.23
C THR A 88 -23.06 -5.32 2.00
N GLY A 89 -22.70 -4.64 0.91
CA GLY A 89 -23.09 -3.25 0.65
C GLY A 89 -22.39 -2.22 1.51
N PHE A 90 -21.49 -2.61 2.41
CA PHE A 90 -20.76 -1.68 3.29
C PHE A 90 -19.88 -0.72 2.47
N VAL A 91 -19.92 0.56 2.80
CA VAL A 91 -19.20 1.62 2.09
C VAL A 91 -18.20 2.30 3.01
N ARG A 92 -16.98 2.52 2.52
CA ARG A 92 -15.95 3.30 3.20
C ARG A 92 -15.28 4.30 2.26
N SER A 93 -14.69 5.35 2.82
CA SER A 93 -13.94 6.35 2.06
C SER A 93 -12.64 5.74 1.52
N VAL A 94 -12.23 6.18 0.34
CA VAL A 94 -10.88 5.94 -0.18
C VAL A 94 -10.19 7.27 -0.45
N ARG A 95 -8.85 7.26 -0.49
CA ARG A 95 -8.06 8.41 -0.90
C ARG A 95 -6.86 7.97 -1.72
N CYS A 96 -6.39 8.88 -2.57
CA CYS A 96 -5.11 8.77 -3.26
C CYS A 96 -4.13 9.73 -2.58
N ALA A 97 -2.94 9.24 -2.25
CA ALA A 97 -1.88 9.99 -1.62
C ALA A 97 -0.58 9.85 -2.42
N ILE A 98 0.30 10.85 -2.31
CA ILE A 98 1.61 10.84 -2.94
C ILE A 98 2.60 10.25 -1.92
N ARG A 99 3.33 9.22 -2.33
CA ARG A 99 4.47 8.67 -1.59
C ARG A 99 5.63 9.67 -1.72
N ASN A 100 5.97 10.31 -0.61
CA ASN A 100 7.21 11.08 -0.51
C ASN A 100 8.34 10.10 -0.16
N ASP A 101 9.26 9.89 -1.09
CA ASP A 101 10.46 9.06 -0.88
C ASP A 101 11.53 9.78 -0.01
N GLU A 102 11.18 10.87 0.66
CA GLU A 102 12.06 11.66 1.54
C GLU A 102 12.20 11.01 2.93
N GLY A 103 12.72 9.79 2.95
CA GLY A 103 12.91 9.00 4.16
C GLY A 103 14.12 8.09 4.12
N LYS A 104 15.17 8.45 3.37
CA LYS A 104 16.52 7.92 3.64
C LYS A 104 17.14 8.81 4.71
N SER A 105 17.08 8.38 5.96
CA SER A 105 17.97 8.93 6.99
C SER A 105 19.41 8.70 6.54
N LEU A 106 20.21 9.76 6.65
CA LEU A 106 21.66 9.79 6.44
C LEU A 106 22.39 8.76 7.31
#